data_AF-A0A924KJQ6-F1
#
_entry.id   AF-A0A924KJQ6-F1
#
_cell.length_a   1.000
_cell.length_b   1.000
_cell.length_c   1.000
_cell.angle_alpha   90.00
_cell.angle_beta   90.00
_cell.angle_gamma   90.00
#
_symmetry.space_group_name_H-M   'P 1'
#
loop_
_entity.id
_entity.type
_entity.pdbx_description
1 polymer ?
#
loop_
_entity_poly.entity_id
_entity_poly.type
_entity_poly.pdbx_seq_one_letter_code
_entity_poly.pdbx_strand_id
1 'polypeptide(L)'
;MRAPHALPFDWFSEHEVSSFHRAECPAGENEAQRIDDATWRDLDAPTYLRRIGSTVGIYGRQMLYQRLRMGQDTAAFAASLQHEPTELPAAIEPIRQRLRALDVDITPTLFHGGQVEVPRWTRLIPWAPVVALLAVLLPFLHFLPTLHLGILSPWLIALYLVFNGWTRMKLHGSLTRWMRQRDGVVDMLKAAQALGHLARAQQPVHPVLNALQQQLDDVQHLLAQLSPTWVERTPMLAEYANLFALHAYAELGERSIRLISHLPAL
;
A
#
# COMPACT_ATOMS: atom_id res chain seq x y z
N MET A 1 -18.03 11.86 -6.46
CA MET A 1 -16.66 11.31 -6.56
C MET A 1 -15.91 12.12 -7.60
N ARG A 2 -14.73 12.66 -7.30
CA ARG A 2 -13.89 13.34 -8.30
C ARG A 2 -13.49 12.29 -9.35
N ALA A 3 -13.56 12.65 -10.64
CA ALA A 3 -13.07 11.78 -11.69
C ALA A 3 -11.57 11.50 -11.44
N PRO A 4 -11.10 10.24 -11.62
CA PRO A 4 -9.68 9.91 -11.49
C PRO A 4 -8.87 10.79 -12.45
N HIS A 5 -7.95 11.58 -11.91
CA HIS A 5 -7.07 12.43 -12.70
C HIS A 5 -5.82 11.61 -13.06
N ALA A 6 -5.45 11.59 -14.35
CA ALA A 6 -4.21 10.96 -14.76
C ALA A 6 -3.03 11.74 -14.19
N LEU A 7 -2.10 11.04 -13.54
CA LEU A 7 -0.91 11.66 -12.97
C LEU A 7 0.09 12.01 -14.09
N PRO A 8 0.81 13.14 -13.97
CA PRO A 8 1.80 13.51 -14.97
C PRO A 8 2.97 12.51 -14.96
N PHE A 9 3.75 12.50 -16.04
CA PHE A 9 4.80 11.50 -16.20
C PHE A 9 5.87 11.58 -15.11
N ASP A 10 6.32 12.80 -14.78
CA ASP A 10 7.33 13.14 -13.79
C ASP A 10 6.89 12.95 -12.34
N TRP A 11 5.65 12.53 -12.10
CA TRP A 11 5.15 12.23 -10.75
C TRP A 11 5.94 11.13 -10.04
N PHE A 12 6.41 10.12 -10.79
CA PHE A 12 7.15 8.98 -10.25
C PHE A 12 8.61 9.04 -10.64
N SER A 13 9.48 8.82 -9.67
CA SER A 13 10.92 8.70 -9.87
C SER A 13 11.29 7.40 -10.60
N GLU A 14 12.46 7.38 -11.24
CA GLU A 14 12.99 6.14 -11.84
C GLU A 14 13.19 5.03 -10.80
N HIS A 15 13.47 5.41 -9.56
CA HIS A 15 13.60 4.48 -8.43
C HIS A 15 12.28 3.76 -8.12
N GLU A 16 11.15 4.47 -8.16
CA GLU A 16 9.82 3.87 -7.98
C GLU A 16 9.42 3.03 -9.19
N VAL A 17 9.78 3.46 -10.41
CA VAL A 17 9.48 2.67 -11.62
C VAL A 17 10.28 1.35 -11.65
N SER A 18 11.52 1.34 -11.14
CA SER A 18 12.35 0.14 -11.07
C SER A 18 12.16 -0.68 -9.78
N SER A 19 11.30 -0.26 -8.86
CA SER A 19 11.15 -0.92 -7.57
C SER A 19 10.67 -2.38 -7.73
N PHE A 20 9.70 -2.64 -8.62
CA PHE A 20 9.18 -3.99 -8.82
C PHE A 20 10.24 -4.95 -9.37
N HIS A 21 11.05 -4.47 -10.32
CA HIS A 21 12.17 -5.27 -10.84
C HIS A 21 13.17 -5.66 -9.76
N ARG A 22 13.50 -4.73 -8.85
CA ARG A 22 14.42 -5.01 -7.74
C ARG A 22 13.85 -5.98 -6.71
N ALA A 23 12.52 -6.00 -6.54
CA ALA A 23 11.84 -6.98 -5.69
C ALA A 23 11.91 -8.39 -6.29
N GLU A 24 11.67 -8.54 -7.59
CA GLU A 24 11.63 -9.86 -8.24
C GLU A 24 13.00 -10.41 -8.61
N CYS A 25 14.02 -9.56 -8.78
CA CYS A 25 15.37 -9.97 -9.16
C CYS A 25 16.39 -9.37 -8.18
N PRO A 26 16.54 -9.96 -6.98
CA PRO A 26 17.60 -9.57 -6.06
C PRO A 26 18.98 -9.76 -6.71
N ALA A 27 19.96 -8.95 -6.28
CA ALA A 27 21.31 -8.98 -6.86
C ALA A 27 21.90 -10.40 -6.79
N GLY A 28 22.32 -10.93 -7.95
CA GLY A 28 22.91 -12.26 -8.10
C GLY A 28 22.00 -13.33 -8.71
N GLU A 29 20.68 -13.11 -8.78
CA GLU A 29 19.72 -14.03 -9.41
C GLU A 29 19.32 -13.55 -10.82
N ASN A 30 19.24 -14.47 -11.79
CA ASN A 30 18.83 -14.22 -13.18
C ASN A 30 19.64 -13.15 -13.97
N GLU A 31 20.88 -12.84 -13.57
CA GLU A 31 21.73 -11.87 -14.27
C GLU A 31 21.93 -12.19 -15.76
N ALA A 32 21.99 -13.47 -16.12
CA ALA A 32 22.21 -13.88 -17.52
C ALA A 32 21.02 -13.59 -18.46
N GLN A 33 19.81 -13.42 -17.92
CA GLN A 33 18.61 -13.07 -18.69
C GLN A 33 18.29 -11.58 -18.62
N ARG A 34 18.94 -10.86 -17.71
CA ARG A 34 18.72 -9.43 -17.49
C ARG A 34 19.61 -8.61 -18.41
N ILE A 35 19.05 -7.62 -19.09
CA ILE A 35 19.86 -6.58 -19.75
C ILE A 35 20.71 -5.91 -18.67
N ASP A 36 22.01 -5.73 -18.90
CA ASP A 36 22.87 -5.05 -17.92
C ASP A 36 22.63 -3.52 -17.91
N ASP A 37 23.18 -2.81 -16.92
CA ASP A 37 22.97 -1.35 -16.75
C ASP A 37 23.69 -0.51 -17.82
N ALA A 38 24.76 -1.01 -18.45
CA ALA A 38 25.41 -0.32 -19.56
C ALA A 38 24.52 -0.40 -20.80
N THR A 39 24.13 -1.60 -21.20
CA THR A 39 23.24 -1.83 -22.35
C THR A 39 21.90 -1.10 -22.18
N TRP A 40 21.35 -1.02 -20.97
CA TRP A 40 20.13 -0.25 -20.69
C TRP A 40 20.24 1.24 -21.07
N ARG A 41 21.39 1.83 -20.71
CA ARG A 41 21.66 3.25 -20.92
C ARG A 41 21.98 3.52 -22.38
N ASP A 42 22.72 2.62 -23.02
CA ASP A 42 23.07 2.72 -24.44
C ASP A 42 21.84 2.64 -25.35
N LEU A 43 20.82 1.86 -24.95
CA LEU A 43 19.53 1.80 -25.64
C LEU A 43 18.62 3.00 -25.37
N ASP A 44 19.03 3.95 -24.53
CA ASP A 44 18.20 5.05 -24.02
C ASP A 44 16.82 4.55 -23.53
N ALA A 45 16.82 3.36 -22.91
CA ALA A 45 15.63 2.69 -22.45
C ALA A 45 14.80 3.52 -21.47
N PRO A 46 15.40 4.31 -20.54
CA PRO A 46 14.65 5.25 -19.72
C PRO A 46 13.80 6.21 -20.55
N THR A 47 14.37 6.85 -21.57
CA THR A 47 13.64 7.81 -22.42
C THR A 47 12.54 7.14 -23.23
N TYR A 48 12.78 5.94 -23.75
CA TYR A 48 11.75 5.15 -24.42
C TYR A 48 10.58 4.83 -23.47
N LEU A 49 10.88 4.34 -22.26
CA LEU A 49 9.91 4.10 -21.19
C LEU A 49 9.11 5.35 -20.85
N ARG A 50 9.73 6.55 -20.85
CA ARG A 50 8.99 7.80 -20.62
C ARG A 50 7.93 8.04 -21.68
N ARG A 51 8.28 7.80 -22.94
CA ARG A 51 7.41 8.07 -24.08
C ARG A 51 6.20 7.14 -24.11
N ILE A 52 6.43 5.83 -23.96
CA ILE A 52 5.37 4.82 -23.96
C ILE A 52 4.59 4.80 -22.62
N GLY A 53 5.26 5.15 -21.53
CA GLY A 53 4.75 5.16 -20.16
C GLY A 53 3.83 6.34 -19.84
N SER A 54 3.76 7.34 -20.72
CA SER A 54 3.03 8.59 -20.51
C SER A 54 1.53 8.41 -20.25
N THR A 55 0.95 7.30 -20.70
CA THR A 55 -0.49 6.99 -20.56
C THR A 55 -0.79 5.87 -19.57
N VAL A 56 0.21 5.37 -18.83
CA VAL A 56 0.05 4.30 -17.84
C VAL A 56 0.44 4.78 -16.45
N GLY A 57 -0.27 4.27 -15.43
CA GLY A 57 0.05 4.50 -14.02
C GLY A 57 1.30 3.74 -13.57
N ILE A 58 1.67 3.93 -12.31
CA ILE A 58 2.91 3.37 -11.73
C ILE A 58 3.08 1.86 -11.96
N TYR A 59 2.06 1.04 -11.70
CA TYR A 59 2.17 -0.42 -11.89
C TYR A 59 2.38 -0.82 -13.35
N GLY A 60 1.73 -0.11 -14.28
CA GLY A 60 1.94 -0.34 -15.71
C GLY A 60 3.37 -0.02 -16.11
N ARG A 61 3.96 1.05 -15.56
CA ARG A 61 5.36 1.43 -15.79
C ARG A 61 6.33 0.43 -15.18
N GLN A 62 6.07 -0.03 -13.95
CA GLN A 62 6.86 -1.05 -13.27
C GLN A 62 6.87 -2.38 -14.03
N MET A 63 5.71 -2.85 -14.47
CA MET A 63 5.60 -4.08 -15.26
C MET A 63 6.28 -3.93 -16.63
N LEU A 64 6.17 -2.76 -17.26
CA LEU A 64 6.83 -2.47 -18.52
C LEU A 64 8.36 -2.40 -18.38
N TYR A 65 8.84 -1.74 -17.32
CA TYR A 65 10.25 -1.74 -16.94
C TYR A 65 10.75 -3.17 -16.75
N GLN A 66 10.04 -3.97 -15.95
CA GLN A 66 10.39 -5.38 -15.67
C GLN A 66 10.50 -6.20 -16.97
N ARG A 67 9.48 -6.14 -17.83
CA ARG A 67 9.46 -6.88 -19.10
C ARG A 67 10.58 -6.46 -20.04
N LEU A 68 10.86 -5.16 -20.15
CA LEU A 68 11.96 -4.67 -20.97
C LEU A 68 13.32 -5.08 -20.39
N ARG A 69 13.45 -5.12 -19.06
CA ARG A 69 14.70 -5.44 -18.37
C ARG A 69 15.06 -6.93 -18.46
N MET A 70 14.06 -7.80 -18.32
CA MET A 70 14.22 -9.25 -18.41
C MET A 70 14.24 -9.77 -19.85
N GLY A 71 13.83 -8.94 -20.80
CA GLY A 71 13.55 -9.39 -22.15
C GLY A 71 12.39 -10.39 -22.18
N GLN A 72 11.98 -10.76 -23.38
CA GLN A 72 11.07 -11.87 -23.60
C GLN A 72 11.65 -12.72 -24.72
N ASP A 73 11.46 -14.04 -24.63
CA ASP A 73 11.80 -14.91 -25.76
C ASP A 73 11.04 -14.44 -27.01
N THR A 74 11.79 -14.22 -28.08
CA THR A 74 11.27 -13.78 -29.38
C THR A 74 10.14 -14.65 -29.90
N ALA A 75 10.17 -15.97 -29.64
CA ALA A 75 9.09 -16.88 -30.03
C ALA A 75 7.81 -16.64 -29.20
N ALA A 76 7.95 -16.45 -27.89
CA ALA A 76 6.83 -16.12 -27.01
C ALA A 76 6.24 -14.73 -27.31
N PHE A 77 7.09 -13.75 -27.64
CA PHE A 77 6.66 -12.42 -28.07
C PHE A 77 5.89 -12.49 -29.40
N ALA A 78 6.43 -13.18 -30.41
CA ALA A 78 5.76 -13.36 -31.70
C ALA A 78 4.41 -14.09 -31.56
N ALA A 79 4.32 -15.12 -30.71
CA ALA A 79 3.07 -15.81 -30.42
C ALA A 79 2.03 -14.90 -29.75
N SER A 80 2.46 -13.94 -28.92
CA SER A 80 1.59 -12.94 -28.31
C SER A 80 1.07 -11.89 -29.31
N LEU A 81 1.83 -11.60 -30.37
CA LEU A 81 1.42 -10.70 -31.46
C LEU A 81 0.47 -11.37 -32.47
N GLN A 82 0.57 -12.70 -32.63
CA GLN A 82 -0.30 -13.47 -33.53
C GLN A 82 -1.73 -13.65 -33.00
N HIS A 83 -1.93 -13.55 -31.70
CA HIS A 83 -3.26 -13.40 -31.12
C HIS A 83 -3.68 -11.94 -31.28
N GLU A 84 -4.26 -11.64 -32.45
CA GLU A 84 -4.83 -10.34 -32.79
C GLU A 84 -5.68 -9.83 -31.60
N PRO A 85 -5.51 -8.57 -31.17
CA PRO A 85 -6.17 -8.09 -29.97
C PRO A 85 -7.67 -8.02 -30.26
N THR A 86 -8.42 -9.01 -29.76
CA THR A 86 -9.85 -8.81 -29.54
C THR A 86 -9.96 -7.53 -28.73
N GLU A 87 -10.66 -6.53 -29.28
CA GLU A 87 -10.80 -5.22 -28.62
C GLU A 87 -11.11 -5.44 -27.15
N LEU A 88 -10.25 -4.91 -26.28
CA LEU A 88 -10.47 -5.01 -24.84
C LEU A 88 -11.84 -4.40 -24.54
N PRO A 89 -12.73 -5.10 -23.84
CA PRO A 89 -14.08 -4.60 -23.63
C PRO A 89 -14.03 -3.22 -22.97
N ALA A 90 -14.90 -2.33 -23.42
CA ALA A 90 -15.00 -0.95 -22.91
C ALA A 90 -15.14 -0.88 -21.38
N ALA A 91 -15.68 -1.95 -20.76
CA ALA A 91 -15.78 -2.12 -19.31
C ALA A 91 -14.43 -2.14 -18.56
N ILE A 92 -13.30 -2.38 -19.25
CA ILE A 92 -11.95 -2.35 -18.66
C ILE A 92 -11.46 -0.91 -18.48
N GLU A 93 -11.89 0.03 -19.31
CA GLU A 93 -11.40 1.41 -19.25
C GLU A 93 -11.60 2.10 -17.89
N PRO A 94 -12.75 2.01 -17.20
CA PRO A 94 -12.89 2.58 -15.85
C PRO A 94 -11.92 1.94 -14.84
N ILE A 95 -11.61 0.64 -14.97
CA ILE A 95 -10.64 -0.05 -14.10
C ILE A 95 -9.23 0.50 -14.38
N ARG A 96 -8.85 0.63 -15.66
CA ARG A 96 -7.57 1.23 -16.07
C ARG A 96 -7.42 2.66 -15.59
N GLN A 97 -8.46 3.47 -15.71
CA GLN A 97 -8.45 4.86 -15.24
C GLN A 97 -8.21 4.93 -13.73
N ARG A 98 -8.82 4.03 -12.94
CA ARG A 98 -8.57 3.96 -11.50
C ARG A 98 -7.11 3.59 -11.20
N LEU A 99 -6.58 2.56 -11.86
CA LEU A 99 -5.18 2.17 -11.69
C LEU A 99 -4.19 3.25 -12.15
N ARG A 100 -4.53 4.03 -13.18
CA ARG A 100 -3.73 5.17 -13.66
C ARG A 100 -3.67 6.33 -12.67
N ALA A 101 -4.70 6.48 -11.83
CA ALA A 101 -4.80 7.56 -10.86
C ALA A 101 -4.18 7.21 -9.50
N LEU A 102 -3.64 6.00 -9.33
CA LEU A 102 -2.93 5.64 -8.10
C LEU A 102 -1.63 6.44 -8.01
N ASP A 103 -1.47 7.14 -6.90
CA ASP A 103 -0.41 8.12 -6.66
C ASP A 103 0.74 7.61 -5.78
N VAL A 104 0.70 6.33 -5.41
CA VAL A 104 1.61 5.71 -4.45
C VAL A 104 2.24 4.45 -5.02
N ASP A 105 3.57 4.30 -4.86
CA ASP A 105 4.26 3.04 -5.06
C ASP A 105 4.12 2.15 -3.81
N ILE A 106 3.40 1.04 -3.93
CA ILE A 106 3.21 0.06 -2.86
C ILE A 106 4.28 -1.04 -2.85
N THR A 107 5.11 -1.12 -3.89
CA THR A 107 6.11 -2.19 -4.04
C THR A 107 7.12 -2.24 -2.89
N PRO A 108 7.63 -1.11 -2.35
CA PRO A 108 8.49 -1.16 -1.18
C PRO A 108 7.81 -1.83 0.02
N THR A 109 6.53 -1.54 0.22
CA THR A 109 5.73 -2.07 1.33
C THR A 109 5.42 -3.55 1.17
N LEU A 110 5.09 -3.99 -0.04
CA LEU A 110 4.71 -5.38 -0.31
C LEU A 110 5.91 -6.33 -0.37
N PHE A 111 7.04 -5.89 -0.94
CA PHE A 111 8.14 -6.80 -1.30
C PHE A 111 9.47 -6.48 -0.61
N HIS A 112 9.74 -5.23 -0.24
CA HIS A 112 11.02 -4.83 0.36
C HIS A 112 10.95 -4.68 1.88
N GLY A 113 9.84 -5.07 2.50
CA GLY A 113 9.63 -4.86 3.93
C GLY A 113 9.67 -3.37 4.33
N GLY A 114 9.38 -2.47 3.38
CA GLY A 114 9.34 -1.02 3.55
C GLY A 114 8.20 -0.62 4.47
N GLN A 115 8.43 -0.79 5.77
CA GLN A 115 7.49 -0.48 6.83
C GLN A 115 7.56 1.00 7.19
N VAL A 116 6.42 1.55 7.59
CA VAL A 116 6.39 2.89 8.15
C VAL A 116 6.99 2.82 9.55
N GLU A 117 8.18 3.41 9.72
CA GLU A 117 8.82 3.51 11.02
C GLU A 117 7.93 4.34 11.96
N VAL A 118 7.58 3.75 13.10
CA VAL A 118 6.85 4.43 14.17
C VAL A 118 7.79 4.64 15.37
N PRO A 119 7.78 5.83 15.98
CA PRO A 119 8.56 6.07 17.20
C PRO A 119 8.17 5.12 18.34
N ARG A 120 9.14 4.72 19.17
CA ARG A 120 8.89 3.78 20.30
C ARG A 120 7.86 4.27 21.32
N TRP A 121 7.71 5.59 21.49
CA TRP A 121 6.71 6.16 22.41
C TRP A 121 5.27 5.85 22.00
N THR A 122 5.03 5.45 20.74
CA THR A 122 3.69 5.05 20.26
C THR A 122 3.12 3.84 21.00
N ARG A 123 3.97 3.04 21.66
CA ARG A 123 3.55 1.97 22.58
C ARG A 123 2.68 2.48 23.75
N LEU A 124 2.67 3.78 24.01
CA LEU A 124 1.83 4.42 25.03
C LEU A 124 0.44 4.82 24.51
N ILE A 125 0.20 4.85 23.19
CA ILE A 125 -1.10 5.19 22.59
C ILE A 125 -2.27 4.32 23.14
N PRO A 126 -2.13 2.99 23.34
CA PRO A 126 -3.21 2.19 23.95
C PRO A 126 -3.62 2.66 25.35
N TRP A 127 -2.77 3.38 26.07
CA TRP A 127 -3.10 3.93 27.40
C TRP A 127 -3.91 5.23 27.33
N ALA A 128 -3.95 5.91 26.18
CA ALA A 128 -4.69 7.16 26.03
C ALA A 128 -6.18 7.08 26.46
N PRO A 129 -6.98 6.09 26.04
CA PRO A 129 -8.37 5.97 26.50
C PRO A 129 -8.48 5.70 28.00
N VAL A 130 -7.52 4.99 28.59
CA VAL A 130 -7.48 4.72 30.04
C VAL A 130 -7.21 6.01 30.81
N VAL A 131 -6.24 6.81 30.37
CA VAL A 131 -5.92 8.12 30.97
C VAL A 131 -7.10 9.08 30.84
N ALA A 132 -7.78 9.10 29.68
CA ALA A 132 -8.97 9.91 29.48
C ALA A 132 -10.12 9.49 30.42
N LEU A 133 -10.37 8.19 30.57
CA LEU A 133 -11.37 7.66 31.49
C LEU A 133 -11.05 8.03 32.94
N LEU A 134 -9.78 7.86 33.36
CA LEU A 134 -9.33 8.27 34.69
C LEU A 134 -9.54 9.78 34.90
N ALA A 135 -9.15 10.62 33.93
CA ALA A 135 -9.32 12.06 34.02
C ALA A 135 -10.78 12.49 34.26
N VAL A 136 -11.74 11.76 33.67
CA VAL A 136 -13.19 11.96 33.85
C VAL A 136 -13.69 11.39 35.18
N LEU A 137 -13.16 10.26 35.65
CA LEU A 137 -13.62 9.59 36.87
C LEU A 137 -13.05 10.21 38.15
N LEU A 138 -11.79 10.69 38.15
CA LEU A 138 -11.12 11.25 39.33
C LEU A 138 -11.93 12.34 40.07
N PRO A 139 -12.62 13.28 39.39
CA PRO A 139 -13.50 14.26 40.05
C PRO A 139 -14.61 13.63 40.89
N PHE A 140 -15.15 12.47 40.49
CA PHE A 140 -16.22 11.79 41.23
C PHE A 140 -15.72 11.10 42.51
N LEU A 141 -14.42 10.81 42.60
CA LEU A 141 -13.79 10.29 43.83
C LEU A 141 -13.56 11.37 44.89
N HIS A 142 -13.83 12.65 44.59
CA HIS A 142 -13.68 13.75 45.53
C HIS A 142 -14.62 13.67 46.75
N PHE A 143 -15.65 12.81 46.70
CA PHE A 143 -16.51 12.51 47.84
C PHE A 143 -15.81 11.77 48.98
N LEU A 144 -14.60 11.23 48.77
CA LEU A 144 -13.77 10.71 49.86
C LEU A 144 -13.00 11.87 50.52
N PRO A 145 -13.36 12.29 51.75
CA PRO A 145 -12.85 13.53 52.38
C PRO A 145 -11.34 13.51 52.69
N THR A 146 -10.68 12.36 52.59
CA THR A 146 -9.24 12.18 52.84
C THR A 146 -8.38 12.23 51.57
N LEU A 147 -8.98 12.12 50.39
CA LEU A 147 -8.26 12.04 49.11
C LEU A 147 -8.66 13.21 48.21
N HIS A 148 -7.89 14.29 48.24
CA HIS A 148 -8.04 15.44 47.33
C HIS A 148 -7.60 15.13 45.88
N LEU A 149 -7.87 13.92 45.39
CA LEU A 149 -7.51 13.45 44.05
C LEU A 149 -8.17 14.27 42.92
N GLY A 150 -9.32 14.89 43.19
CA GLY A 150 -10.02 15.75 42.23
C GLY A 150 -9.16 16.92 41.70
N ILE A 151 -8.18 17.39 42.49
CA ILE A 151 -7.26 18.48 42.09
C ILE A 151 -6.35 18.06 40.92
N LEU A 152 -6.09 16.75 40.76
CA LEU A 152 -5.24 16.23 39.68
C LEU A 152 -5.96 16.14 38.33
N SER A 153 -7.30 16.11 38.31
CA SER A 153 -8.09 16.00 37.08
C SER A 153 -7.77 17.07 36.03
N PRO A 154 -7.75 18.39 36.33
CA PRO A 154 -7.43 19.40 35.31
C PRO A 154 -6.03 19.23 34.73
N TRP A 155 -5.05 18.80 35.52
CA TRP A 155 -3.70 18.52 35.06
C TRP A 155 -3.65 17.29 34.14
N LEU A 156 -4.37 16.22 34.48
CA LEU A 156 -4.49 15.03 33.63
C LEU A 156 -5.18 15.35 32.30
N ILE A 157 -6.23 16.16 32.31
CA ILE A 157 -6.91 16.62 31.10
C ILE A 157 -5.96 17.45 30.24
N ALA A 158 -5.25 18.42 30.83
CA ALA A 158 -4.28 19.24 30.12
C ALA A 158 -3.15 18.40 29.50
N LEU A 159 -2.58 17.48 30.29
CA LEU A 159 -1.55 16.56 29.82
C LEU A 159 -2.05 15.67 28.67
N TYR A 160 -3.27 15.13 28.80
CA TYR A 160 -3.90 14.33 27.76
C TYR A 160 -4.07 15.12 26.46
N LEU A 161 -4.57 16.36 26.52
CA LEU A 161 -4.77 17.21 25.34
C LEU A 161 -3.45 17.57 24.66
N VAL A 162 -2.43 17.94 25.45
CA VAL A 162 -1.08 18.23 24.94
C VAL A 162 -0.47 16.98 24.28
N PHE A 163 -0.54 15.83 24.95
CA PHE A 163 -0.05 14.57 24.41
C PHE A 163 -0.77 14.18 23.12
N ASN A 164 -2.10 14.33 23.07
CA ASN A 164 -2.90 14.02 21.88
C ASN A 164 -2.55 14.94 20.71
N GLY A 165 -2.47 16.26 20.93
CA GLY A 165 -2.06 17.23 19.91
C GLY A 165 -0.65 16.99 19.39
N TRP A 166 0.30 16.70 20.29
CA TRP A 166 1.67 16.36 19.93
C TRP A 166 1.75 15.06 19.12
N THR A 167 1.00 14.03 19.54
CA THR A 167 0.90 12.73 18.85
C THR A 167 0.40 12.93 17.42
N ARG A 168 -0.67 13.72 17.24
CA ARG A 168 -1.22 14.04 15.91
C ARG A 168 -0.18 14.73 15.05
N MET A 169 0.47 15.80 15.54
CA MET A 169 1.49 16.50 14.76
C MET A 169 2.65 15.60 14.34
N LYS A 170 3.14 14.74 15.25
CA LYS A 170 4.28 13.87 14.96
C LYS A 170 3.94 12.68 14.07
N LEU A 171 2.75 12.11 14.21
CA LEU A 171 2.34 10.93 13.45
C LEU A 171 1.57 11.27 12.17
N HIS A 172 1.14 12.52 11.96
CA HIS A 172 0.33 12.88 10.79
C HIS A 172 0.98 12.42 9.48
N GLY A 173 2.27 12.70 9.28
CA GLY A 173 2.98 12.28 8.07
C GLY A 173 3.04 10.76 7.88
N SER A 174 3.38 10.01 8.94
CA SER A 174 3.42 8.55 8.92
C SER A 174 2.03 7.95 8.69
N LEU A 175 1.01 8.50 9.34
CA LEU A 175 -0.38 8.08 9.22
C LEU A 175 -0.90 8.32 7.80
N THR A 176 -0.69 9.50 7.24
CA THR A 176 -1.08 9.81 5.86
C THR A 176 -0.37 8.90 4.86
N ARG A 177 0.93 8.62 5.06
CA ARG A 177 1.68 7.71 4.18
C ARG A 177 1.12 6.30 4.25
N TRP A 178 0.90 5.77 5.45
CA TRP A 178 0.30 4.45 5.65
C TRP A 178 -1.11 4.35 5.06
N MET A 179 -1.96 5.37 5.29
CA MET A 179 -3.31 5.42 4.70
C MET A 179 -3.25 5.38 3.18
N ARG A 180 -2.37 6.18 2.55
CA ARG A 180 -2.18 6.16 1.09
C ARG A 180 -1.73 4.79 0.60
N GLN A 181 -0.75 4.18 1.26
CA GLN A 181 -0.27 2.83 0.89
C GLN A 181 -1.39 1.79 1.01
N ARG A 182 -2.14 1.79 2.11
CA ARG A 182 -3.29 0.90 2.32
C ARG A 182 -4.35 1.12 1.25
N ASP A 183 -4.74 2.36 0.99
CA ASP A 183 -5.73 2.70 -0.01
C ASP A 183 -5.27 2.28 -1.41
N GLY A 184 -3.98 2.41 -1.71
CA GLY A 184 -3.35 1.92 -2.94
C GLY A 184 -3.45 0.40 -3.11
N VAL A 185 -3.17 -0.37 -2.05
CA VAL A 185 -3.34 -1.84 -2.04
C VAL A 185 -4.81 -2.22 -2.22
N VAL A 186 -5.72 -1.57 -1.49
CA VAL A 186 -7.17 -1.81 -1.59
C VAL A 186 -7.69 -1.53 -2.99
N ASP A 187 -7.22 -0.45 -3.62
CA ASP A 187 -7.61 -0.08 -4.98
C ASP A 187 -7.06 -1.05 -6.03
N MET A 188 -5.83 -1.55 -5.83
CA MET A 188 -5.28 -2.64 -6.65
C MET A 188 -6.10 -3.93 -6.52
N LEU A 189 -6.47 -4.32 -5.30
CA LEU A 189 -7.30 -5.51 -5.07
C LEU A 189 -8.71 -5.35 -5.67
N LYS A 190 -9.32 -4.18 -5.56
CA LYS A 190 -10.60 -3.89 -6.22
C LYS A 190 -10.49 -3.95 -7.74
N ALA A 191 -9.39 -3.47 -8.30
CA ALA A 191 -9.14 -3.58 -9.74
C ALA A 191 -8.96 -5.04 -10.18
N ALA A 192 -8.19 -5.83 -9.42
CA ALA A 192 -8.02 -7.27 -9.66
C ALA A 192 -9.37 -8.00 -9.56
N GLN A 193 -10.18 -7.69 -8.55
CA GLN A 193 -11.53 -8.23 -8.38
C GLN A 193 -12.42 -7.91 -9.59
N ALA A 194 -12.43 -6.64 -10.01
CA ALA A 194 -13.23 -6.20 -11.15
C ALA A 194 -12.79 -6.87 -12.46
N LEU A 195 -11.48 -7.01 -12.69
CA LEU A 195 -10.94 -7.75 -13.85
C LEU A 195 -11.29 -9.23 -13.81
N GLY A 196 -11.23 -9.88 -12.64
CA GLY A 196 -11.61 -11.28 -12.48
C GLY A 196 -13.12 -11.51 -12.69
N HIS A 197 -13.97 -10.55 -12.32
CA HIS A 197 -15.40 -10.60 -12.66
C HIS A 197 -15.66 -10.43 -14.16
N LEU A 198 -14.94 -9.52 -14.83
CA LEU A 198 -15.02 -9.36 -16.28
C LEU A 198 -14.57 -10.63 -17.01
N ALA A 199 -13.52 -11.29 -16.51
CA ALA A 199 -13.04 -12.57 -17.04
C ALA A 199 -14.15 -13.65 -17.04
N ARG A 200 -14.95 -13.73 -15.97
CA ARG A 200 -16.07 -14.68 -15.90
C ARG A 200 -17.18 -14.39 -16.91
N ALA A 201 -17.36 -13.13 -17.28
CA ALA A 201 -18.46 -12.68 -18.13
C ALA A 201 -18.15 -12.73 -19.64
N GLN A 202 -16.88 -12.92 -20.03
CA GLN A 202 -16.44 -12.79 -21.41
C GLN A 202 -15.83 -14.09 -21.95
N GLN A 203 -16.19 -14.49 -23.17
CA GLN A 203 -15.61 -15.63 -23.88
C GLN A 203 -15.24 -15.18 -25.30
N PRO A 204 -14.04 -15.50 -25.83
CA PRO A 204 -12.92 -16.20 -25.18
C PRO A 204 -12.19 -15.33 -24.14
N VAL A 205 -11.77 -15.97 -23.03
CA VAL A 205 -11.08 -15.28 -21.92
C VAL A 205 -9.62 -15.05 -22.26
N HIS A 206 -9.16 -13.80 -22.23
CA HIS A 206 -7.74 -13.48 -22.37
C HIS A 206 -6.92 -14.18 -21.25
N PRO A 207 -5.74 -14.77 -21.53
CA PRO A 207 -5.00 -15.58 -20.55
C PRO A 207 -4.68 -14.83 -19.24
N VAL A 208 -4.36 -13.53 -19.32
CA VAL A 208 -4.15 -12.68 -18.13
C VAL A 208 -5.42 -12.55 -17.28
N LEU A 209 -6.59 -12.47 -17.90
CA LEU A 209 -7.87 -12.39 -17.20
C LEU A 209 -8.23 -13.74 -16.55
N ASN A 210 -7.86 -14.86 -17.19
CA ASN A 210 -8.04 -16.20 -16.65
C ASN A 210 -7.22 -16.42 -15.35
N ALA A 211 -5.97 -15.97 -15.30
CA ALA A 211 -5.15 -16.04 -14.08
C ALA A 211 -5.80 -15.27 -12.92
N LEU A 212 -6.31 -14.06 -13.18
CA LEU A 212 -7.02 -13.25 -12.18
C LEU A 212 -8.35 -13.88 -11.75
N GLN A 213 -9.05 -14.56 -12.65
CA GLN A 213 -10.26 -15.30 -12.33
C GLN A 213 -9.99 -16.42 -11.32
N GLN A 214 -8.87 -17.14 -11.47
CA GLN A 214 -8.47 -18.23 -10.57
C GLN A 214 -8.14 -17.73 -9.16
N GLN A 215 -7.65 -16.49 -9.03
CA GLN A 215 -7.27 -15.88 -7.75
C GLN A 215 -8.40 -15.04 -7.11
N LEU A 216 -9.62 -15.06 -7.67
CA LEU A 216 -10.65 -14.12 -7.26
C LEU A 216 -11.07 -14.29 -5.80
N ASP A 217 -11.13 -15.52 -5.31
CA ASP A 217 -11.57 -15.81 -3.94
C ASP A 217 -10.53 -15.32 -2.91
N ASP A 218 -9.24 -15.50 -3.20
CA ASP A 218 -8.15 -14.95 -2.38
C ASP A 218 -8.17 -13.42 -2.37
N VAL A 219 -8.38 -12.79 -3.53
CA VAL A 219 -8.51 -11.33 -3.65
C VAL A 219 -9.69 -10.82 -2.84
N GLN A 220 -10.84 -11.50 -2.87
CA GLN A 220 -12.01 -11.13 -2.07
C GLN A 220 -11.74 -11.27 -0.57
N HIS A 221 -11.05 -12.33 -0.16
CA HIS A 221 -10.68 -12.55 1.23
C HIS A 221 -9.75 -11.44 1.74
N LEU A 222 -8.69 -11.14 1.00
CA LEU A 222 -7.76 -10.06 1.33
C LEU A 222 -8.45 -8.69 1.33
N LEU A 223 -9.34 -8.44 0.37
CA LEU A 223 -10.10 -7.19 0.32
C LEU A 223 -11.00 -7.04 1.55
N ALA A 224 -11.67 -8.11 1.99
CA ALA A 224 -12.49 -8.07 3.19
C ALA A 224 -11.66 -7.76 4.45
N GLN A 225 -10.46 -8.34 4.57
CA GLN A 225 -9.55 -8.09 5.69
C GLN A 225 -8.96 -6.68 5.71
N LEU A 226 -8.62 -6.13 4.54
CA LEU A 226 -7.93 -4.84 4.41
C LEU A 226 -8.89 -3.65 4.26
N SER A 227 -10.17 -3.90 3.96
CA SER A 227 -11.15 -2.84 3.77
C SER A 227 -11.44 -2.08 5.08
N PRO A 228 -11.70 -0.77 5.01
CA PRO A 228 -12.01 0.03 6.19
C PRO A 228 -13.21 -0.54 6.96
N THR A 229 -12.98 -0.84 8.23
CA THR A 229 -14.04 -1.28 9.15
C THR A 229 -15.04 -0.14 9.40
N TRP A 230 -16.22 -0.46 9.95
CA TRP A 230 -17.23 0.54 10.26
C TRP A 230 -16.72 1.64 11.22
N VAL A 231 -15.80 1.29 12.12
CA VAL A 231 -15.17 2.23 13.07
C VAL A 231 -14.40 3.31 12.32
N GLU A 232 -13.68 2.93 11.27
CA GLU A 232 -12.91 3.84 10.43
C GLU A 232 -13.77 4.78 9.58
N ARG A 233 -15.07 4.52 9.47
CA ARG A 233 -16.01 5.41 8.76
C ARG A 233 -16.56 6.53 9.64
N THR A 234 -16.37 6.45 10.95
CA THR A 234 -16.85 7.47 11.89
C THR A 234 -15.74 8.49 12.15
N PRO A 235 -15.91 9.79 11.81
CA PRO A 235 -14.80 10.76 11.78
C PRO A 235 -13.98 10.85 13.07
N MET A 236 -14.64 10.77 14.23
CA MET A 236 -13.96 10.84 15.53
C MET A 236 -13.22 9.55 15.92
N LEU A 237 -13.71 8.38 15.52
CA LEU A 237 -13.04 7.10 15.85
C LEU A 237 -12.04 6.68 14.78
N ALA A 238 -12.19 7.18 13.55
CA ALA A 238 -11.33 6.84 12.42
C ALA A 238 -9.86 7.18 12.70
N GLU A 239 -9.60 8.34 13.28
CA GLU A 239 -8.24 8.76 13.60
C GLU A 239 -7.58 7.82 14.63
N TYR A 240 -8.32 7.42 15.68
CA TYR A 240 -7.82 6.47 16.66
C TYR A 240 -7.67 5.06 16.09
N ALA A 241 -8.66 4.58 15.33
CA ALA A 241 -8.60 3.27 14.67
C ALA A 241 -7.39 3.18 13.73
N ASN A 242 -7.14 4.23 12.95
CA ASN A 242 -5.99 4.32 12.05
C ASN A 242 -4.66 4.37 12.84
N LEU A 243 -4.61 5.06 13.99
CA LEU A 243 -3.43 5.04 14.86
C LEU A 243 -3.16 3.65 15.44
N PHE A 244 -4.19 2.94 15.88
CA PHE A 244 -4.06 1.56 16.36
C PHE A 244 -3.64 0.61 15.25
N ALA A 245 -4.23 0.74 14.05
CA ALA A 245 -3.87 -0.06 12.89
C ALA A 245 -2.41 0.19 12.47
N LEU A 246 -1.97 1.45 12.44
CA LEU A 246 -0.59 1.82 12.18
C LEU A 246 0.36 1.21 13.23
N HIS A 247 -0.01 1.25 14.51
CA HIS A 247 0.79 0.65 15.57
C HIS A 247 0.89 -0.87 15.45
N ALA A 248 -0.23 -1.55 15.23
CA ALA A 248 -0.28 -3.00 15.04
C ALA A 248 0.52 -3.43 13.79
N TYR A 249 0.42 -2.67 12.71
CA TYR A 249 1.19 -2.88 11.48
C TYR A 249 2.70 -2.81 11.73
N ALA A 250 3.17 -1.78 12.45
CA ALA A 250 4.59 -1.65 12.77
C ALA A 250 5.08 -2.75 13.72
N GLU A 251 4.25 -3.18 14.68
CA GLU A 251 4.61 -4.27 15.59
C GLU A 251 4.72 -5.62 14.88
N LEU A 252 3.77 -5.92 13.99
CA LEU A 252 3.83 -7.10 13.10
C LEU A 252 5.11 -7.11 12.29
N GLY A 253 5.51 -5.94 11.81
CA GLY A 253 6.73 -5.74 11.07
C GLY A 253 8.01 -6.02 11.86
N GLU A 254 8.13 -5.52 13.09
CA GLU A 254 9.24 -5.87 13.97
C GLU A 254 9.27 -7.38 14.27
N ARG A 255 8.09 -8.00 14.43
CA ARG A 255 7.98 -9.44 14.69
C ARG A 255 8.41 -10.27 13.49
N SER A 256 8.04 -9.89 12.27
CA SER A 256 8.43 -10.62 11.05
C SER A 256 9.94 -10.56 10.83
N ILE A 257 10.57 -9.39 11.00
CA ILE A 257 12.03 -9.23 10.91
C ILE A 257 12.74 -10.12 11.92
N ARG A 258 12.27 -10.15 13.19
CA ARG A 258 12.82 -11.04 14.21
C ARG A 258 12.69 -12.51 13.81
N LEU A 259 11.54 -12.93 13.31
CA LEU A 259 11.33 -14.31 12.86
C LEU A 259 12.27 -14.68 11.71
N ILE A 260 12.40 -13.82 10.69
CA ILE A 260 13.32 -14.04 9.56
C ILE A 260 14.77 -14.14 10.05
N SER A 261 15.19 -13.31 11.00
CA SER A 261 16.55 -13.36 11.55
C SER A 261 16.87 -14.63 12.36
N HIS A 262 15.83 -15.38 12.78
CA HIS A 262 15.97 -16.63 13.52
C HIS A 262 15.78 -17.87 12.65
N LEU A 263 15.31 -17.72 11.40
CA LEU A 263 15.28 -18.83 10.47
C LEU A 263 16.71 -19.11 10.00
N PRO A 264 17.21 -20.36 10.10
CA PRO A 264 18.50 -20.70 9.52
C PRO A 264 18.45 -20.40 8.02
N ALA A 265 19.51 -19.80 7.48
CA ALA A 265 19.66 -19.60 6.05
C ALA A 265 19.59 -20.99 5.38
N LEU A 266 18.47 -21.26 4.71
CA LEU A 266 18.24 -22.46 3.91
C LEU A 266 18.77 -22.22 2.49
#